data_AF-A0A950X1Q2-F1
#
_entry.id   AF-A0A950X1Q2-F1
#
_cell.length_a   1.000
_cell.length_b   1.000
_cell.length_c   1.000
_cell.angle_alpha   90.00
_cell.angle_beta   90.00
_cell.angle_gamma   90.00
#
_symmetry.space_group_name_H-M   'P 1'
#
loop_
_entity.id
_entity.type
_entity.pdbx_description
1 polymer ?
#
loop_
_entity_poly.entity_id
_entity_poly.type
_entity_poly.pdbx_seq_one_letter_code
_entity_poly.pdbx_strand_id
1 'polypeptide(L)'
;MLIPKQTVIPSLVRVKPGALDRVGIYAERDRLMRVVLFFSQDLIRQLMDRLTASLEARDVRVLEQVSIESISSEKTIELFQDCPRNADAIIGFGGGKALDVAKYIAFLSRVPYLAVPTSL
;
A
#
# COMPACT_ATOMS: atom_id res chain seq x y z
N MET A 1 -30.58 17.64 10.67
CA MET A 1 -29.57 16.83 11.39
C MET A 1 -28.25 16.94 10.65
N LEU A 2 -27.19 17.43 11.31
CA LEU A 2 -25.84 17.41 10.72
C LEU A 2 -25.27 16.01 10.93
N ILE A 3 -24.85 15.35 9.84
CA ILE A 3 -24.09 14.10 9.93
C ILE A 3 -22.77 14.45 10.65
N PRO A 4 -22.44 13.80 11.78
CA PRO A 4 -21.19 14.07 12.47
C PRO A 4 -20.01 13.77 11.53
N LYS A 5 -19.17 14.79 11.27
CA LYS A 5 -17.94 14.61 10.52
C LYS A 5 -16.90 14.01 11.45
N GLN A 6 -16.34 12.87 11.07
CA GLN A 6 -15.23 12.24 11.78
C GLN A 6 -13.90 12.59 11.09
N THR A 7 -12.89 12.90 11.87
CA THR A 7 -11.52 13.10 11.39
C THR A 7 -10.69 11.89 11.78
N VAL A 8 -10.09 11.24 10.79
CA VAL A 8 -9.12 10.15 11.00
C VAL A 8 -7.73 10.70 10.70
N ILE A 9 -6.87 10.71 11.72
CA ILE A 9 -5.47 11.12 11.58
C ILE A 9 -4.64 9.88 11.25
N PRO A 10 -3.68 9.94 10.30
CA PRO A 10 -2.76 8.84 10.06
C PRO A 10 -2.01 8.43 11.35
N SER A 11 -2.08 7.15 11.71
CA SER A 11 -1.37 6.60 12.88
C SER A 11 0.16 6.58 12.68
N LEU A 12 0.61 6.60 11.43
CA LEU A 12 2.00 6.50 11.04
C LEU A 12 2.36 7.58 10.01
N VAL A 13 3.36 8.39 10.34
CA VAL A 13 4.03 9.29 9.39
C VAL A 13 5.54 9.18 9.62
N ARG A 14 6.30 8.84 8.57
CA ARG A 14 7.76 8.66 8.63
C ARG A 14 8.41 9.31 7.42
N VAL A 15 9.02 10.48 7.65
CA VAL A 15 9.76 11.23 6.64
C VAL A 15 11.21 11.33 7.10
N LYS A 16 12.04 10.39 6.64
CA LYS A 16 13.47 10.32 7.00
C LYS A 16 14.25 9.39 6.05
N PRO A 17 15.59 9.53 5.98
CA PRO A 17 16.44 8.56 5.30
C PRO A 17 16.23 7.13 5.84
N GLY A 18 16.26 6.15 4.92
CA GLY A 18 16.07 4.74 5.26
C GLY A 18 14.66 4.35 5.72
N ALA A 19 13.64 5.20 5.49
CA ALA A 19 12.26 4.87 5.86
C ALA A 19 11.74 3.63 5.09
N LEU A 20 12.14 3.46 3.83
CA LEU A 20 11.76 2.33 2.99
C LEU A 20 12.19 0.98 3.59
N ASP A 21 13.43 0.90 4.07
CA ASP A 21 14.01 -0.32 4.64
C ASP A 21 13.39 -0.70 6.01
N ARG A 22 12.49 0.14 6.53
CA ARG A 22 11.81 -0.04 7.81
C ARG A 22 10.31 -0.25 7.65
N VAL A 23 9.80 -0.34 6.43
CA VAL A 23 8.37 -0.54 6.17
C VAL A 23 7.84 -1.80 6.86
N GLY A 24 8.58 -2.92 6.82
CA GLY A 24 8.20 -4.13 7.55
C GLY A 24 8.07 -3.93 9.06
N ILE A 25 8.94 -3.11 9.68
CA ILE A 25 8.85 -2.80 11.11
C ILE A 25 7.53 -2.08 11.41
N TYR A 26 7.09 -1.19 10.52
CA TYR A 26 5.86 -0.45 10.71
C TYR A 26 4.62 -1.32 10.48
N ALA A 27 4.65 -2.19 9.46
CA ALA A 27 3.59 -3.16 9.20
C ALA A 27 3.43 -4.15 10.36
N GLU A 28 4.53 -4.72 10.87
CA GLU A 28 4.54 -5.65 12.02
C GLU A 28 3.93 -5.00 13.28
N ARG A 29 4.32 -3.77 13.61
CA ARG A 29 3.82 -3.04 14.80
C ARG A 29 2.30 -2.87 14.79
N ASP A 30 1.73 -2.67 13.61
CA ASP A 30 0.29 -2.51 13.41
C ASP A 30 -0.40 -3.85 13.07
N ARG A 31 0.33 -4.98 13.17
CA ARG A 31 -0.12 -6.36 12.88
C ARG A 31 -0.62 -6.57 11.45
N LEU A 32 -0.06 -5.85 10.49
CA LEU A 32 -0.36 -5.95 9.07
C LEU A 32 0.51 -7.06 8.46
N MET A 33 0.17 -8.32 8.72
CA MET A 33 1.03 -9.47 8.42
C MET A 33 0.83 -10.04 7.00
N ARG A 34 -0.29 -9.70 6.35
CA ARG A 34 -0.60 -10.11 4.98
C ARG A 34 -0.98 -8.87 4.19
N VAL A 35 -0.22 -8.53 3.17
CA VAL A 35 -0.40 -7.27 2.43
C VAL A 35 -0.52 -7.52 0.93
N VAL A 36 -1.29 -6.68 0.25
CA VAL A 36 -1.30 -6.59 -1.21
C VAL A 36 -0.56 -5.33 -1.62
N LEU A 37 0.36 -5.44 -2.57
CA LEU A 37 1.24 -4.37 -3.00
C LEU A 37 0.85 -3.90 -4.42
N PHE A 38 0.37 -2.67 -4.54
CA PHE A 38 0.21 -1.99 -5.82
C PHE A 38 1.39 -1.04 -6.03
N PHE A 39 2.07 -1.14 -7.17
CA PHE A 39 3.30 -0.38 -7.41
C PHE A 39 3.35 0.26 -8.80
N SER A 40 4.10 1.36 -8.94
CA SER A 40 4.35 2.02 -10.22
C SER A 40 5.05 1.09 -11.22
N GLN A 41 4.55 0.97 -12.46
CA GLN A 41 5.15 0.12 -13.50
C GLN A 41 6.61 0.50 -13.82
N ASP A 42 6.93 1.78 -13.76
CA ASP A 42 8.24 2.38 -14.02
C ASP A 42 9.15 2.43 -12.78
N LEU A 43 8.74 1.79 -11.67
CA LEU A 43 9.52 1.74 -10.45
C LEU A 43 10.84 1.00 -10.68
N ILE A 44 11.95 1.61 -10.27
CA ILE A 44 13.26 0.97 -10.35
C ILE A 44 13.31 -0.27 -9.44
N ARG A 45 13.87 -1.37 -9.96
CA ARG A 45 13.90 -2.67 -9.27
C ARG A 45 14.51 -2.61 -7.88
N GLN A 46 15.58 -1.83 -7.68
CA GLN A 46 16.23 -1.69 -6.37
C GLN A 46 15.31 -1.15 -5.27
N LEU A 47 14.33 -0.31 -5.61
CA LEU A 47 13.35 0.17 -4.63
C LEU A 47 12.36 -0.94 -4.26
N MET A 48 11.93 -1.74 -5.24
CA MET A 48 11.12 -2.94 -5.00
C MET A 48 11.84 -3.91 -4.07
N ASP A 49 13.08 -4.26 -4.40
CA ASP A 49 13.89 -5.21 -3.62
C ASP A 49 14.05 -4.77 -2.16
N ARG A 50 14.26 -3.46 -1.93
CA ARG A 50 14.38 -2.90 -0.57
C ARG A 50 13.06 -2.97 0.21
N LEU A 51 11.94 -2.70 -0.45
CA LEU A 51 10.62 -2.79 0.19
C LEU A 51 10.33 -4.25 0.57
N THR A 52 10.46 -5.17 -0.38
CA THR A 52 10.15 -6.59 -0.18
C THR A 52 11.07 -7.22 0.87
N ALA A 53 12.37 -6.92 0.84
CA ALA A 53 13.31 -7.35 1.87
C ALA A 53 12.94 -6.80 3.26
N SER A 54 12.46 -5.55 3.36
CA SER A 54 12.00 -4.98 4.62
C SER A 54 10.80 -5.74 5.20
N LEU A 55 9.83 -6.09 4.35
CA LEU A 55 8.63 -6.85 4.72
C LEU A 55 8.98 -8.29 5.12
N GLU A 56 9.81 -8.96 4.31
CA GLU A 56 10.25 -10.35 4.54
C GLU A 56 11.04 -10.49 5.85
N ALA A 57 11.92 -9.54 6.17
CA ALA A 57 12.67 -9.52 7.43
C ALA A 57 11.80 -9.41 8.69
N ARG A 58 10.48 -9.23 8.52
CA ARG A 58 9.48 -9.10 9.58
C ARG A 58 8.31 -10.07 9.40
N ASP A 59 8.50 -11.10 8.57
CA ASP A 59 7.50 -12.13 8.25
C ASP A 59 6.18 -11.56 7.71
N VAL A 60 6.21 -10.35 7.12
CA VAL A 60 5.05 -9.74 6.47
C VAL A 60 4.92 -10.33 5.07
N ARG A 61 3.90 -11.17 4.88
CA ARG A 61 3.64 -11.86 3.62
C ARG A 61 3.01 -10.91 2.61
N VAL A 62 3.65 -10.75 1.46
CA VAL A 62 3.04 -10.13 0.29
C VAL A 62 2.18 -11.19 -0.42
N LEU A 63 0.86 -11.01 -0.40
CA LEU A 63 -0.10 -11.93 -1.02
C LEU A 63 -0.10 -11.78 -2.55
N GLU A 64 0.05 -10.56 -3.02
CA GLU A 64 0.03 -10.22 -4.44
C GLU A 64 0.81 -8.92 -4.69
N GLN A 65 1.44 -8.84 -5.86
CA GLN A 65 2.14 -7.65 -6.36
C GLN A 65 1.54 -7.26 -7.72
N VAL A 66 1.02 -6.04 -7.82
CA VAL A 66 0.31 -5.55 -9.00
C VAL A 66 0.94 -4.26 -9.51
N SER A 67 1.37 -4.29 -10.77
CA SER A 67 1.95 -3.12 -11.45
C SER A 67 0.85 -2.19 -11.98
N ILE A 68 0.97 -0.90 -11.71
CA ILE A 68 0.05 0.17 -12.11
C ILE A 68 0.72 1.10 -13.12
N GLU A 69 0.16 1.15 -14.32
CA GLU A 69 0.61 2.02 -15.42
C GLU A 69 -0.25 3.28 -15.55
N SER A 70 -1.58 3.13 -15.36
CA SER A 70 -2.58 4.17 -15.56
C SER A 70 -3.73 4.05 -14.56
N ILE A 71 -4.49 5.13 -14.39
CA ILE A 71 -5.70 5.16 -13.58
C ILE A 71 -6.91 4.98 -14.51
N SER A 72 -7.72 3.96 -14.26
CA SER A 72 -9.06 3.78 -14.83
C SER A 72 -9.98 3.25 -13.75
N SER A 73 -11.20 3.77 -13.69
CA SER A 73 -12.20 3.33 -12.72
C SER A 73 -12.55 1.86 -12.92
N GLU A 74 -12.78 1.47 -14.17
CA GLU A 74 -13.15 0.10 -14.56
C GLU A 74 -12.07 -0.89 -14.14
N LYS A 75 -10.81 -0.61 -14.52
CA LYS A 75 -9.66 -1.46 -14.16
C LYS A 75 -9.44 -1.52 -12.65
N THR A 76 -9.68 -0.43 -11.92
CA THR A 76 -9.53 -0.43 -10.46
C THR A 76 -10.60 -1.28 -9.77
N ILE A 77 -11.82 -1.32 -10.31
CA ILE A 77 -12.88 -2.21 -9.80
C ILE A 77 -12.54 -3.67 -10.07
N GLU A 78 -12.02 -4.01 -11.25
CA GLU A 78 -11.54 -5.37 -11.55
C GLU A 78 -10.44 -5.80 -10.55
N LEU A 79 -9.43 -4.96 -10.36
CA LEU A 79 -8.36 -5.20 -9.37
C LEU A 79 -8.90 -5.40 -7.94
N PHE A 80 -9.96 -4.67 -7.55
CA PHE A 80 -10.61 -4.85 -6.25
C PHE A 80 -11.38 -6.19 -6.15
N GLN A 81 -11.97 -6.66 -7.25
CA GLN A 81 -12.67 -7.94 -7.30
C GLN A 81 -11.69 -9.11 -7.13
N ASP A 82 -10.53 -9.00 -7.76
CA ASP A 82 -9.46 -10.01 -7.72
C ASP A 82 -8.64 -9.97 -6.42
N CYS A 83 -8.64 -8.83 -5.71
CA CYS A 83 -7.86 -8.63 -4.51
C CYS A 83 -8.12 -9.70 -3.43
N PRO A 84 -7.07 -10.34 -2.87
CA PRO A 84 -7.19 -11.32 -1.80
C PRO A 84 -8.00 -10.81 -0.61
N ARG A 85 -9.09 -11.51 -0.26
CA ARG A 85 -10.01 -11.12 0.82
C ARG A 85 -9.43 -11.26 2.23
N ASN A 86 -8.30 -11.97 2.35
CA ASN A 86 -7.58 -12.16 3.61
C ASN A 86 -6.40 -11.20 3.78
N ALA A 87 -6.31 -10.12 2.99
CA ALA A 87 -5.33 -9.07 3.19
C ALA A 87 -5.63 -8.27 4.46
N ASP A 88 -4.60 -8.00 5.27
CA ASP A 88 -4.66 -7.16 6.45
C ASP A 88 -4.48 -5.67 6.11
N ALA A 89 -3.81 -5.37 4.98
CA ALA A 89 -3.64 -4.01 4.48
C ALA A 89 -3.31 -3.98 2.98
N ILE A 90 -3.47 -2.80 2.37
CA ILE A 90 -2.98 -2.48 1.04
C ILE A 90 -1.79 -1.53 1.14
N ILE A 91 -0.72 -1.84 0.41
CA ILE A 91 0.45 -0.95 0.25
C ILE A 91 0.41 -0.33 -1.14
N GLY A 92 0.49 0.99 -1.21
CA GLY A 92 0.75 1.71 -2.46
C GLY A 92 2.21 2.14 -2.52
N PHE A 93 2.93 1.79 -3.58
CA PHE A 93 4.36 2.08 -3.72
C PHE A 93 4.72 2.70 -5.08
N GLY A 94 5.09 3.97 -5.09
CA GLY A 94 5.47 4.64 -6.33
C GLY A 94 4.96 6.07 -6.43
N GLY A 95 4.69 6.50 -7.66
CA GLY A 95 4.12 7.80 -7.98
C GLY A 95 2.61 7.87 -7.76
N GLY A 96 2.01 9.03 -8.05
CA GLY A 96 0.61 9.35 -7.71
C GLY A 96 -0.41 8.31 -8.21
N LYS A 97 -0.20 7.75 -9.41
CA LYS A 97 -1.10 6.76 -10.02
C LYS A 97 -1.22 5.49 -9.19
N ALA A 98 -0.09 4.89 -8.80
CA ALA A 98 -0.07 3.68 -7.98
C ALA A 98 -0.67 3.95 -6.58
N LEU A 99 -0.35 5.10 -5.99
CA LEU A 99 -0.86 5.50 -4.67
C LEU A 99 -2.38 5.69 -4.66
N ASP A 100 -2.95 6.29 -5.70
CA ASP A 100 -4.39 6.55 -5.76
C ASP A 100 -5.20 5.29 -6.03
N VAL A 101 -4.72 4.39 -6.91
CA VAL A 101 -5.32 3.07 -7.11
C VAL A 101 -5.30 2.27 -5.81
N ALA A 102 -4.14 2.18 -5.15
CA ALA A 102 -3.98 1.47 -3.88
C ALA A 102 -4.91 2.01 -2.78
N LYS A 103 -4.97 3.35 -2.64
CA LYS A 103 -5.82 4.05 -1.68
C LYS A 103 -7.29 3.75 -1.91
N TYR A 104 -7.73 3.76 -3.17
CA TYR A 104 -9.13 3.49 -3.51
C TYR A 104 -9.49 2.02 -3.24
N ILE A 105 -8.63 1.07 -3.61
CA ILE A 105 -8.84 -0.36 -3.31
C ILE A 105 -8.85 -0.62 -1.82
N ALA A 106 -7.97 0.02 -1.03
CA ALA A 106 -7.98 -0.09 0.43
C ALA A 106 -9.30 0.42 1.03
N PHE A 107 -9.80 1.55 0.52
CA PHE A 107 -11.10 2.11 0.91
C PHE A 107 -12.26 1.13 0.62
N LEU A 108 -12.31 0.56 -0.60
CA LEU A 108 -13.33 -0.41 -0.97
C LEU A 108 -13.23 -1.70 -0.15
N SER A 109 -12.01 -2.15 0.14
CA SER A 109 -11.72 -3.36 0.92
C SER A 109 -11.92 -3.16 2.43
N ARG A 110 -12.07 -1.92 2.89
CA ARG A 110 -12.15 -1.55 4.32
C ARG A 110 -10.97 -2.05 5.14
N VAL A 111 -9.78 -2.02 4.57
CA VAL A 111 -8.53 -2.37 5.25
C VAL A 111 -7.60 -1.16 5.34
N PRO A 112 -6.67 -1.13 6.31
CA PRO A 112 -5.63 -0.11 6.38
C PRO A 112 -4.87 0.10 5.05
N TYR A 113 -4.50 1.35 4.81
CA TYR A 113 -3.70 1.76 3.67
C TYR A 113 -2.34 2.27 4.15
N LEU A 114 -1.26 1.73 3.58
CA LEU A 114 0.11 2.19 3.80
C LEU A 114 0.65 2.83 2.52
N ALA A 115 0.84 4.15 2.56
CA ALA A 115 1.42 4.92 1.45
C ALA A 115 2.96 4.91 1.53
N VAL A 116 3.61 4.50 0.46
CA VAL A 116 5.07 4.58 0.27
C VAL A 116 5.34 5.39 -1.00
N PRO A 117 5.27 6.73 -0.94
CA PRO A 117 5.47 7.57 -2.13
C PRO A 117 6.93 7.56 -2.59
N THR A 118 7.14 7.58 -3.91
CA THR A 118 8.43 7.86 -4.56
C THR A 118 8.33 9.15 -5.37
N SER A 119 9.46 9.72 -5.78
CA SER A 119 9.51 10.93 -6.62
C SER A 119 9.25 10.66 -8.11
N LEU A 120 8.43 9.65 -8.43
CA LEU A 120 8.07 9.26 -9.81
C LEU A 120 6.78 9.96 -10.25
#